data_AF-A0A2E2SVJ4-F1
#
_entry.id   AF-A0A2E2SVJ4-F1
#
_cell.length_a   1.000
_cell.length_b   1.000
_cell.length_c   1.000
_cell.angle_alpha   90.00
_cell.angle_beta   90.00
_cell.angle_gamma   90.00
#
_symmetry.space_group_name_H-M   'P 1'
#
loop_
_entity.id
_entity.type
_entity.pdbx_description
1 polymer ?
#
loop_
_entity_poly.entity_id
_entity_poly.type
_entity_poly.pdbx_seq_one_letter_code
_entity_poly.pdbx_strand_id
1 'polypeptide(L)'
;VSVVNGCTDATAFNYDSTANTDNGSCVAVVSGCTDINYVEYASAANTDDGTCLTELVYGCTDNTFLEYSASNNTDDGSCTTLVVLGCLDVNYLDFDAGANVNDQSMCDDLIVYGCTDATALNYDSSATEDDGSCIASIDGCTDATAFNYSPQATTDDGTCTPVVTGCANPQAFNYDSTANTDDGSCTAVVNGCTNSLAFNYTTEANTDDGSCIAVLNGCTDALAFNYDEAANTDNGTCLPFVFGCSDINSINYDSTANTDDGSCVAVVNGCTDENAFNYSALANTDDGSCIAVSLGCTNPVSYNFDSTANTDDGSCIAVVTGCTDATAFNYDEAANTDDGSCVAVVEGCTDATAFNYNTEANTDDGSCVAVIEGCTDATAFNYNIDANTDDGSCEAVVEGCIDEAYDNYNPLANTDDGSCSNVGVEEISEFNLSVYPNPVVDLLNITIVDSDVKSIDVQLLNYLGSVVHKEMLNRNSNTSFKVEVSNLDNGIYILKTVVNGKVISTPWIKK
;
A
#
# COMPACT_ATOMS: atom_id res chain seq x y z
N VAL A 1 17.94 168.09 162.82
CA VAL A 1 18.89 167.14 162.20
C VAL A 1 18.20 166.53 161.00
N SER A 2 18.81 166.51 159.81
CA SER A 2 18.25 165.97 158.58
C SER A 2 18.48 164.45 158.47
N VAL A 3 17.47 163.73 157.97
CA VAL A 3 17.46 162.26 157.81
C VAL A 3 17.98 161.87 156.41
N VAL A 4 18.85 160.86 156.33
CA VAL A 4 19.36 160.25 155.08
C VAL A 4 18.92 158.78 155.01
N ASN A 5 18.16 158.45 153.97
CA ASN A 5 17.56 157.13 153.77
C ASN A 5 18.42 156.25 152.84
N GLY A 6 18.72 155.01 153.24
CA GLY A 6 19.47 154.02 152.44
C GLY A 6 19.67 152.71 153.19
N CYS A 7 20.18 151.67 152.52
CA CYS A 7 20.41 150.36 153.16
C CYS A 7 21.49 150.46 154.22
N THR A 8 21.13 150.28 155.49
CA THR A 8 22.06 150.40 156.63
C THR A 8 22.69 149.07 157.04
N ASP A 9 22.35 147.96 156.37
CA ASP A 9 22.92 146.63 156.66
C ASP A 9 24.25 146.43 155.91
N ALA A 10 25.35 146.38 156.68
CA ALA A 10 26.71 146.21 156.16
C ALA A 10 26.96 144.88 155.40
N THR A 11 26.03 143.92 155.48
CA THR A 11 26.14 142.61 154.82
C THR A 11 25.32 142.52 153.52
N ALA A 12 24.54 143.54 153.19
CA ALA A 12 23.81 143.62 151.93
C ALA A 12 24.75 144.01 150.78
N PHE A 13 24.48 143.48 149.58
CA PHE A 13 25.23 143.78 148.37
C PHE A 13 25.28 145.28 148.05
N ASN A 14 24.23 146.03 148.43
CA ASN A 14 24.09 147.46 148.19
C ASN A 14 24.07 148.32 149.47
N TYR A 15 24.79 147.90 150.51
CA TYR A 15 24.98 148.69 151.75
C TYR A 15 25.46 150.13 151.47
N ASP A 16 24.85 151.12 152.14
CA ASP A 16 25.26 152.53 152.13
C ASP A 16 25.61 153.03 153.54
N SER A 17 26.90 153.22 153.77
CA SER A 17 27.47 153.66 155.05
C SER A 17 27.05 155.06 155.54
N THR A 18 26.38 155.86 154.70
CA THR A 18 25.96 157.23 155.05
C THR A 18 24.48 157.33 155.45
N ALA A 19 23.72 156.25 155.27
CA ALA A 19 22.31 156.19 155.64
C ALA A 19 22.15 156.12 157.17
N ASN A 20 21.29 156.96 157.73
CA ASN A 20 20.96 156.97 159.16
C ASN A 20 19.49 156.60 159.42
N THR A 21 18.73 156.28 158.38
CA THR A 21 17.41 155.69 158.45
C THR A 21 17.29 154.66 157.33
N ASP A 22 16.91 153.43 157.69
CA ASP A 22 16.77 152.35 156.72
C ASP A 22 15.50 152.54 155.87
N ASN A 23 15.62 152.36 154.55
CA ASN A 23 14.51 152.43 153.60
C ASN A 23 14.07 151.06 153.07
N GLY A 24 14.65 149.96 153.57
CA GLY A 24 14.29 148.60 153.18
C GLY A 24 14.82 148.15 151.82
N SER A 25 15.84 148.84 151.27
CA SER A 25 16.40 148.54 149.93
C SER A 25 17.52 147.50 149.91
N CYS A 26 17.83 146.83 151.03
CA CYS A 26 18.96 145.89 151.12
C CYS A 26 18.75 144.62 150.28
N VAL A 27 19.72 144.29 149.42
CA VAL A 27 19.74 143.08 148.56
C VAL A 27 20.76 142.07 149.09
N ALA A 28 20.39 140.79 149.16
CA ALA A 28 21.28 139.71 149.59
C ALA A 28 22.30 139.32 148.50
N VAL A 29 23.50 138.96 148.92
CA VAL A 29 24.55 138.40 148.05
C VAL A 29 24.22 136.95 147.71
N VAL A 30 24.20 136.58 146.42
CA VAL A 30 24.02 135.20 145.93
C VAL A 30 25.22 134.81 145.09
N SER A 31 25.99 133.84 145.58
CA SER A 31 27.22 133.35 144.96
C SER A 31 26.96 132.23 143.94
N GLY A 32 27.69 132.23 142.83
CA GLY A 32 27.68 131.18 141.79
C GLY A 32 28.29 131.65 140.46
N CYS A 33 28.52 130.73 139.51
CA CYS A 33 29.11 131.05 138.20
C CYS A 33 28.22 132.03 137.40
N THR A 34 28.77 133.20 137.10
CA THR A 34 28.03 134.27 136.38
C THR A 34 28.26 134.30 134.87
N ASP A 35 29.12 133.42 134.31
CA ASP A 35 29.43 133.38 132.87
C ASP A 35 28.63 132.29 132.14
N ILE A 36 27.87 132.70 131.11
CA ILE A 36 26.96 131.86 130.33
C ILE A 36 27.65 130.82 129.44
N ASN A 37 28.95 130.97 129.15
CA ASN A 37 29.67 130.08 128.24
C ASN A 37 30.20 128.81 128.93
N TYR A 38 29.93 128.64 130.21
CA TYR A 38 30.31 127.48 131.00
C TYR A 38 29.07 126.67 131.36
N VAL A 39 29.24 125.36 131.44
CA VAL A 39 28.15 124.42 131.80
C VAL A 39 27.54 124.78 133.17
N GLU A 40 28.35 125.31 134.09
CA GLU A 40 27.95 125.61 135.47
C GLU A 40 27.25 126.97 135.66
N TYR A 41 26.97 127.72 134.58
CA TYR A 41 26.31 129.03 134.64
C TYR A 41 25.01 129.04 135.47
N ALA A 42 24.94 129.95 136.44
CA ALA A 42 23.76 130.14 137.30
C ALA A 42 23.23 131.58 137.18
N SER A 43 22.10 131.74 136.48
CA SER A 43 21.52 133.05 136.14
C SER A 43 21.06 133.91 137.34
N ALA A 44 20.95 133.33 138.54
CA ALA A 44 20.58 134.02 139.77
C ALA A 44 21.78 134.50 140.61
N ALA A 45 23.00 134.08 140.27
CA ALA A 45 24.21 134.51 140.96
C ALA A 45 24.54 135.96 140.57
N ASN A 46 24.82 136.80 141.56
CA ASN A 46 25.22 138.20 141.36
C ASN A 46 26.63 138.50 141.87
N THR A 47 27.31 137.49 142.42
CA THR A 47 28.71 137.54 142.83
C THR A 47 29.36 136.23 142.42
N ASP A 48 30.39 136.30 141.57
CA ASP A 48 31.11 135.11 141.12
C ASP A 48 31.92 134.50 142.26
N ASP A 49 31.79 133.20 142.46
CA ASP A 49 32.51 132.41 143.47
C ASP A 49 33.57 131.47 142.88
N GLY A 50 33.84 131.59 141.58
CA GLY A 50 34.88 130.82 140.89
C GLY A 50 34.45 129.41 140.50
N THR A 51 33.14 129.13 140.43
CA THR A 51 32.60 127.81 140.08
C THR A 51 32.47 127.55 138.56
N CYS A 52 32.82 128.49 137.68
CA CYS A 52 32.87 128.29 136.23
C CYS A 52 34.10 127.46 135.83
N LEU A 53 33.93 126.17 135.50
CA LEU A 53 35.07 125.27 135.21
C LEU A 53 35.02 124.66 133.81
N THR A 54 33.85 124.25 133.34
CA THR A 54 33.70 123.53 132.07
C THR A 54 33.17 124.45 130.97
N GLU A 55 34.02 124.90 130.07
CA GLU A 55 33.61 125.69 128.91
C GLU A 55 32.82 124.82 127.91
N LEU A 56 31.77 125.39 127.31
CA LEU A 56 30.96 124.72 126.29
C LEU A 56 31.75 124.65 124.97
N VAL A 57 31.99 123.44 124.47
CA VAL A 57 32.61 123.18 123.15
C VAL A 57 31.60 122.46 122.27
N TYR A 58 31.15 123.17 121.24
CA TYR A 58 30.12 122.71 120.31
C TYR A 58 30.68 121.82 119.21
N GLY A 59 29.97 120.74 118.89
CA GLY A 59 30.24 119.88 117.73
C GLY A 59 29.73 118.45 117.92
N CYS A 60 29.94 117.58 116.94
CA CYS A 60 29.43 116.21 116.98
C CYS A 60 30.04 115.42 118.14
N THR A 61 29.16 114.88 119.00
CA THR A 61 29.53 114.10 120.19
C THR A 61 29.28 112.59 120.03
N ASP A 62 28.71 112.16 118.89
CA ASP A 62 28.40 110.75 118.59
C ASP A 62 29.47 110.11 117.70
N ASN A 63 30.14 109.08 118.21
CA ASN A 63 31.26 108.41 117.56
C ASN A 63 30.89 107.49 116.39
N THR A 64 29.60 107.32 116.08
CA THR A 64 29.17 106.57 114.90
C THR A 64 29.18 107.41 113.62
N PHE A 65 29.50 108.70 113.71
CA PHE A 65 29.58 109.63 112.58
C PHE A 65 31.03 110.07 112.34
N LEU A 66 31.37 110.37 111.08
CA LEU A 66 32.71 110.80 110.69
C LEU A 66 33.12 112.14 111.31
N GLU A 67 32.14 113.01 111.61
CA GLU A 67 32.39 114.33 112.17
C GLU A 67 32.60 114.34 113.69
N TYR A 68 32.54 113.17 114.34
CA TYR A 68 32.80 113.01 115.77
C TYR A 68 34.14 113.58 116.22
N SER A 69 34.14 114.34 117.31
CA SER A 69 35.36 114.66 118.06
C SER A 69 35.15 114.51 119.56
N ALA A 70 36.08 113.80 120.20
CA ALA A 70 36.07 113.60 121.65
C ALA A 70 36.26 114.90 122.47
N SER A 71 36.61 116.01 121.83
CA SER A 71 36.76 117.33 122.46
C SER A 71 35.44 118.11 122.60
N ASN A 72 34.40 117.71 121.88
CA ASN A 72 33.11 118.38 121.91
C ASN A 72 32.29 117.85 123.08
N ASN A 73 31.68 118.73 123.87
CA ASN A 73 30.88 118.36 125.04
C ASN A 73 29.42 118.81 124.93
N THR A 74 29.09 119.58 123.89
CA THR A 74 27.75 120.08 123.63
C THR A 74 27.43 119.84 122.16
N ASP A 75 26.39 119.06 121.88
CA ASP A 75 25.98 118.79 120.50
C ASP A 75 25.31 120.02 119.89
N ASP A 76 25.77 120.41 118.70
CA ASP A 76 25.20 121.50 117.89
C ASP A 76 24.50 121.00 116.62
N GLY A 77 24.39 119.68 116.44
CA GLY A 77 23.77 119.06 115.27
C GLY A 77 24.71 118.87 114.08
N SER A 78 26.03 118.94 114.27
CA SER A 78 27.03 118.74 113.21
C SER A 78 27.31 117.28 112.82
N CYS A 79 26.70 116.27 113.47
CA CYS A 79 26.82 114.86 113.07
C CYS A 79 26.00 114.58 111.80
N THR A 80 26.66 114.36 110.65
CA THR A 80 25.94 114.19 109.36
C THR A 80 26.23 112.88 108.66
N THR A 81 27.47 112.41 108.65
CA THR A 81 27.88 111.25 107.85
C THR A 81 28.10 110.03 108.72
N LEU A 82 27.21 109.05 108.63
CA LEU A 82 27.36 107.79 109.37
C LEU A 82 28.57 107.00 108.84
N VAL A 83 29.32 106.36 109.72
CA VAL A 83 30.40 105.44 109.36
C VAL A 83 29.81 104.16 108.75
N VAL A 84 30.25 103.80 107.55
CA VAL A 84 29.95 102.54 106.85
C VAL A 84 31.26 101.84 106.54
N LEU A 85 31.48 100.69 107.17
CA LEU A 85 32.67 99.85 106.97
C LEU A 85 32.46 98.91 105.79
N GLY A 86 33.52 98.68 105.00
CA GLY A 86 33.54 97.69 103.92
C GLY A 86 34.89 97.68 103.19
N CYS A 87 35.09 96.70 102.32
CA CYS A 87 36.30 96.58 101.52
C CYS A 87 36.30 97.61 100.39
N LEU A 88 37.28 98.52 100.36
CA LEU A 88 37.41 99.50 99.27
C LEU A 88 38.47 99.12 98.22
N ASP A 89 39.03 97.90 98.28
CA ASP A 89 39.98 97.38 97.29
C ASP A 89 39.27 96.66 96.15
N VAL A 90 39.34 97.25 94.95
CA VAL A 90 38.70 96.76 93.72
C VAL A 90 39.23 95.42 93.20
N ASN A 91 40.36 94.92 93.74
CA ASN A 91 40.94 93.66 93.31
C ASN A 91 40.34 92.43 94.04
N TYR A 92 39.43 92.67 94.99
CA TYR A 92 38.73 91.62 95.72
C TYR A 92 37.26 91.57 95.26
N LEU A 93 36.67 90.37 95.27
CA LEU A 93 35.26 90.18 94.99
C LEU A 93 34.36 90.85 96.03
N ASP A 94 34.86 91.02 97.26
CA ASP A 94 34.14 91.64 98.38
C ASP A 94 34.13 93.19 98.35
N PHE A 95 34.61 93.79 97.26
CA PHE A 95 34.61 95.25 97.09
C PHE A 95 33.20 95.86 97.31
N ASP A 96 33.07 96.72 98.32
CA ASP A 96 31.85 97.45 98.65
C ASP A 96 31.99 98.94 98.31
N ALA A 97 31.48 99.33 97.15
CA ALA A 97 31.45 100.71 96.69
C ALA A 97 30.61 101.66 97.60
N GLY A 98 29.81 101.12 98.53
CA GLY A 98 28.98 101.87 99.46
C GLY A 98 29.65 102.21 100.80
N ALA A 99 30.82 101.63 101.09
CA ALA A 99 31.57 101.93 102.30
C ALA A 99 32.29 103.29 102.22
N ASN A 100 32.41 103.97 103.36
CA ASN A 100 33.15 105.24 103.46
C ASN A 100 34.36 105.16 104.39
N VAL A 101 34.55 104.02 105.06
CA VAL A 101 35.74 103.68 105.83
C VAL A 101 36.18 102.28 105.41
N ASN A 102 37.43 102.16 104.95
CA ASN A 102 37.98 100.87 104.53
C ASN A 102 38.19 99.95 105.74
N ASP A 103 37.59 98.76 105.70
CA ASP A 103 37.89 97.66 106.62
C ASP A 103 38.56 96.52 105.84
N GLN A 104 39.87 96.40 106.00
CA GLN A 104 40.66 95.38 105.31
C GLN A 104 40.28 93.95 105.71
N SER A 105 39.67 93.75 106.88
CA SER A 105 39.21 92.43 107.31
C SER A 105 37.97 91.93 106.56
N MET A 106 37.39 92.77 105.70
CA MET A 106 36.26 92.44 104.84
C MET A 106 36.68 92.22 103.38
N CYS A 107 37.98 92.18 103.06
CA CYS A 107 38.52 91.87 101.74
C CYS A 107 39.09 90.43 101.74
N ASP A 108 38.24 89.43 101.54
CA ASP A 108 38.62 88.01 101.73
C ASP A 108 39.01 87.34 100.41
N ASP A 109 38.26 87.59 99.34
CA ASP A 109 38.38 86.87 98.06
C ASP A 109 39.09 87.69 96.97
N LEU A 110 40.38 87.43 96.75
CA LEU A 110 41.17 88.07 95.69
C LEU A 110 40.78 87.53 94.30
N ILE A 111 40.64 88.43 93.31
CA ILE A 111 40.36 88.04 91.92
C ILE A 111 41.62 87.43 91.27
N VAL A 112 41.52 86.18 90.82
CA VAL A 112 42.54 85.48 90.01
C VAL A 112 41.93 85.05 88.67
N TYR A 113 42.50 85.54 87.57
CA TYR A 113 42.05 85.24 86.22
C TYR A 113 42.63 83.92 85.69
N GLY A 114 41.79 83.08 85.07
CA GLY A 114 42.19 81.85 84.37
C GLY A 114 40.99 80.97 84.01
N CYS A 115 41.20 79.84 83.33
CA CYS A 115 40.09 78.99 82.91
C CYS A 115 39.41 78.30 84.12
N THR A 116 38.12 78.56 84.33
CA THR A 116 37.35 77.98 85.45
C THR A 116 36.59 76.70 85.09
N ASP A 117 36.56 76.29 83.81
CA ASP A 117 35.89 75.07 83.35
C ASP A 117 36.73 73.82 83.63
N ALA A 118 36.29 72.98 84.56
CA ALA A 118 36.95 71.74 84.95
C ALA A 118 37.07 70.68 83.83
N THR A 119 36.38 70.86 82.71
CA THR A 119 36.45 69.98 81.53
C THR A 119 37.39 70.48 80.44
N ALA A 120 37.93 71.70 80.58
CA ALA A 120 38.90 72.26 79.67
C ALA A 120 40.31 71.70 79.90
N LEU A 121 41.10 71.58 78.83
CA LEU A 121 42.48 71.06 78.87
C LEU A 121 43.43 71.94 79.68
N ASN A 122 43.12 73.22 79.85
CA ASN A 122 43.90 74.20 80.60
C ASN A 122 43.14 74.75 81.81
N TYR A 123 42.23 73.96 82.39
CA TYR A 123 41.58 74.28 83.67
C TYR A 123 42.62 74.72 84.72
N ASP A 124 42.42 75.90 85.30
CA ASP A 124 43.22 76.42 86.40
C ASP A 124 42.39 76.41 87.69
N SER A 125 42.70 75.47 88.58
CA SER A 125 42.02 75.34 89.88
C SER A 125 42.20 76.53 90.82
N SER A 126 43.10 77.46 90.51
CA SER A 126 43.33 78.69 91.28
C SER A 126 42.60 79.92 90.72
N ALA A 127 42.00 79.81 89.53
CA ALA A 127 41.21 80.88 88.94
C ALA A 127 39.87 81.05 89.68
N THR A 128 39.56 82.29 90.06
CA THR A 128 38.28 82.68 90.65
C THR A 128 37.39 83.41 89.66
N GLU A 129 37.94 83.88 88.53
CA GLU A 129 37.23 84.53 87.43
C GLU A 129 37.74 84.01 86.08
N ASP A 130 36.82 83.75 85.14
CA ASP A 130 37.16 83.24 83.80
C ASP A 130 37.70 84.35 82.90
N ASP A 131 38.87 84.11 82.30
CA ASP A 131 39.52 85.02 81.35
C ASP A 131 39.25 84.66 79.88
N GLY A 132 38.47 83.60 79.63
CA GLY A 132 38.14 83.11 78.30
C GLY A 132 39.26 82.30 77.65
N SER A 133 40.27 81.86 78.41
CA SER A 133 41.38 81.05 77.90
C SER A 133 41.04 79.56 77.75
N CYS A 134 39.85 79.09 78.15
CA CYS A 134 39.49 77.67 78.15
C CYS A 134 39.62 76.98 76.77
N ILE A 135 40.35 75.87 76.74
CA ILE A 135 40.57 75.00 75.57
C ILE A 135 39.71 73.75 75.72
N ALA A 136 38.71 73.58 74.84
CA ALA A 136 37.83 72.42 74.85
C ALA A 136 38.57 71.11 74.49
N SER A 137 38.25 70.02 75.21
CA SER A 137 38.61 68.65 74.79
C SER A 137 37.67 68.23 73.66
N ILE A 138 38.22 68.00 72.47
CA ILE A 138 37.48 67.47 71.32
C ILE A 138 37.94 66.02 71.13
N ASP A 139 37.05 65.10 71.47
CA ASP A 139 37.29 63.67 71.34
C ASP A 139 37.22 63.25 69.86
N GLY A 140 38.17 62.42 69.43
CA GLY A 140 38.18 61.79 68.11
C GLY A 140 39.56 61.21 67.77
N CYS A 141 39.65 60.48 66.67
CA CYS A 141 40.94 59.87 66.29
C CYS A 141 41.99 60.95 65.96
N THR A 142 43.10 60.93 66.71
CA THR A 142 44.23 61.88 66.54
C THR A 142 45.34 61.34 65.62
N ASP A 143 45.27 60.07 65.21
CA ASP A 143 46.26 59.45 64.32
C ASP A 143 46.00 59.84 62.86
N ALA A 144 46.91 60.62 62.26
CA ALA A 144 46.83 61.08 60.88
C ALA A 144 46.89 59.96 59.82
N THR A 145 47.23 58.73 60.21
CA THR A 145 47.27 57.56 59.33
C THR A 145 46.00 56.70 59.39
N ALA A 146 45.07 57.03 60.29
CA ALA A 146 43.80 56.33 60.40
C ALA A 146 42.77 56.82 59.38
N PHE A 147 41.86 55.93 58.97
CA PHE A 147 40.78 56.21 58.02
C PHE A 147 39.81 57.29 58.53
N ASN A 148 39.56 57.33 59.84
CA ASN A 148 38.67 58.28 60.50
C ASN A 148 39.42 59.37 61.27
N TYR A 149 40.63 59.74 60.85
CA TYR A 149 41.39 60.85 61.43
C TYR A 149 40.54 62.13 61.48
N SER A 150 40.45 62.73 62.68
CA SER A 150 39.77 64.00 62.90
C SER A 150 40.80 65.10 63.15
N PRO A 151 41.02 66.03 62.19
CA PRO A 151 42.01 67.10 62.35
C PRO A 151 41.65 68.13 63.43
N GLN A 152 40.45 68.06 64.00
CA GLN A 152 40.00 68.92 65.09
C GLN A 152 40.04 68.22 66.46
N ALA A 153 40.31 66.90 66.50
CA ALA A 153 40.41 66.17 67.76
C ALA A 153 41.66 66.62 68.52
N THR A 154 41.49 66.98 69.79
CA THR A 154 42.57 67.32 70.72
C THR A 154 42.85 66.18 71.71
N THR A 155 41.96 65.21 71.80
CA THR A 155 42.05 64.03 72.66
C THR A 155 41.66 62.78 71.87
N ASP A 156 42.49 61.72 71.93
CA ASP A 156 42.18 60.44 71.29
C ASP A 156 41.12 59.67 72.09
N ASP A 157 40.03 59.30 71.42
CA ASP A 157 38.92 58.54 72.00
C ASP A 157 39.01 57.02 71.75
N GLY A 158 40.08 56.56 71.09
CA GLY A 158 40.32 55.16 70.76
C GLY A 158 39.48 54.64 69.58
N THR A 159 38.83 55.53 68.82
CA THR A 159 38.02 55.13 67.64
C THR A 159 38.85 54.96 66.36
N CYS A 160 40.17 55.14 66.40
CA CYS A 160 41.03 55.06 65.20
C CYS A 160 40.89 53.73 64.46
N THR A 161 40.52 53.83 63.17
CA THR A 161 40.35 52.71 62.25
C THR A 161 41.53 52.65 61.28
N PRO A 162 42.26 51.54 61.17
CA PRO A 162 43.35 51.40 60.21
C PRO A 162 42.87 51.55 58.76
N VAL A 163 43.70 52.14 57.90
CA VAL A 163 43.47 52.13 56.45
C VAL A 163 43.69 50.72 55.92
N VAL A 164 42.68 50.15 55.25
CA VAL A 164 42.77 48.88 54.52
C VAL A 164 42.53 49.19 53.06
N THR A 165 43.59 49.04 52.25
CA THR A 165 43.57 49.26 50.80
C THR A 165 43.14 48.01 50.06
N GLY A 166 42.24 48.17 49.11
CA GLY A 166 41.79 47.12 48.21
C GLY A 166 40.64 47.64 47.36
N CYS A 167 40.03 46.79 46.52
CA CYS A 167 38.90 47.24 45.72
C CYS A 167 37.65 47.45 46.59
N ALA A 168 37.28 48.72 46.83
CA ALA A 168 36.12 49.07 47.65
C ALA A 168 34.78 49.02 46.88
N ASN A 169 34.78 48.76 45.57
CA ASN A 169 33.57 48.73 44.74
C ASN A 169 32.86 47.37 44.82
N PRO A 170 31.63 47.27 45.38
CA PRO A 170 30.89 46.00 45.50
C PRO A 170 30.45 45.38 44.17
N GLN A 171 30.58 46.10 43.05
CA GLN A 171 30.26 45.62 41.70
C GLN A 171 31.49 45.11 40.94
N ALA A 172 32.68 45.16 41.53
CA ALA A 172 33.90 44.66 40.92
C ALA A 172 34.08 43.16 41.18
N PHE A 173 34.77 42.49 40.24
CA PHE A 173 35.09 41.06 40.32
C PHE A 173 35.97 40.72 41.53
N ASN A 174 36.90 41.61 41.88
CA ASN A 174 37.82 41.46 43.00
C ASN A 174 37.46 42.36 44.19
N TYR A 175 36.16 42.62 44.41
CA TYR A 175 35.69 43.37 45.56
C TYR A 175 36.25 42.80 46.87
N ASP A 176 36.87 43.67 47.67
CA ASP A 176 37.35 43.35 49.01
C ASP A 176 36.44 44.01 50.04
N SER A 177 35.64 43.20 50.73
CA SER A 177 34.72 43.68 51.77
C SER A 177 35.41 44.28 53.00
N THR A 178 36.73 44.10 53.13
CA THR A 178 37.51 44.65 54.24
C THR A 178 38.17 45.99 53.89
N ALA A 179 38.23 46.35 52.60
CA ALA A 179 38.81 47.60 52.15
C ALA A 179 37.90 48.78 52.53
N ASN A 180 38.49 49.78 53.20
CA ASN A 180 37.86 51.07 53.47
C ASN A 180 38.41 52.19 52.56
N THR A 181 39.48 51.90 51.82
CA THR A 181 40.12 52.83 50.90
C THR A 181 40.36 52.13 49.57
N ASP A 182 39.82 52.69 48.48
CA ASP A 182 40.01 52.14 47.13
C ASP A 182 41.44 52.41 46.63
N ASP A 183 42.14 51.36 46.21
CA ASP A 183 43.50 51.45 45.66
C ASP A 183 43.55 51.43 44.12
N GLY A 184 42.37 51.38 43.47
CA GLY A 184 42.26 51.32 42.02
C GLY A 184 42.51 49.94 41.43
N SER A 185 42.63 48.89 42.26
CA SER A 185 42.75 47.50 41.80
C SER A 185 41.45 46.91 41.25
N CYS A 186 40.32 47.63 41.32
CA CYS A 186 39.01 47.13 40.90
C CYS A 186 38.99 46.67 39.43
N THR A 187 38.64 45.40 39.25
CA THR A 187 38.45 44.75 37.96
C THR A 187 36.96 44.64 37.67
N ALA A 188 36.52 45.10 36.50
CA ALA A 188 35.12 45.00 36.10
C ALA A 188 34.71 43.53 35.93
N VAL A 189 33.46 43.22 36.30
CA VAL A 189 32.85 41.92 35.97
C VAL A 189 32.64 41.85 34.45
N VAL A 190 33.19 40.81 33.82
CA VAL A 190 32.97 40.49 32.41
C VAL A 190 32.31 39.12 32.36
N ASN A 191 31.03 39.13 32.00
CA ASN A 191 30.22 37.94 31.84
C ASN A 191 30.55 37.23 30.52
N GLY A 192 30.63 35.92 30.56
CA GLY A 192 30.75 35.07 29.38
C GLY A 192 31.20 33.66 29.78
N CYS A 193 31.33 32.77 28.80
CA CYS A 193 31.78 31.41 29.10
C CYS A 193 33.25 31.40 29.53
N THR A 194 33.51 30.95 30.77
CA THR A 194 34.87 30.85 31.33
C THR A 194 35.53 29.48 31.11
N ASN A 195 34.78 28.50 30.58
CA ASN A 195 35.30 27.17 30.31
C ASN A 195 36.09 27.15 28.99
N SER A 196 37.40 26.96 29.06
CA SER A 196 38.30 26.93 27.90
C SER A 196 38.06 25.78 26.90
N LEU A 197 37.25 24.79 27.28
CA LEU A 197 36.85 23.69 26.40
C LEU A 197 35.47 23.91 25.75
N ALA A 198 34.80 25.02 26.03
CA ALA A 198 33.52 25.37 25.42
C ALA A 198 33.72 26.03 24.03
N PHE A 199 32.74 25.84 23.16
CA PHE A 199 32.73 26.38 21.80
C PHE A 199 32.73 27.91 21.78
N ASN A 200 32.07 28.55 22.75
CA ASN A 200 31.96 30.00 22.89
C ASN A 200 32.77 30.54 24.07
N TYR A 201 33.91 29.92 24.39
CA TYR A 201 34.84 30.42 25.40
C TYR A 201 35.25 31.88 25.12
N THR A 202 35.15 32.74 26.13
CA THR A 202 35.54 34.15 26.04
C THR A 202 36.78 34.39 26.89
N THR A 203 37.88 34.81 26.25
CA THR A 203 39.17 35.03 26.93
C THR A 203 39.14 36.16 27.96
N GLU A 204 38.26 37.13 27.78
CA GLU A 204 38.10 38.29 28.67
C GLU A 204 37.10 38.05 29.80
N ALA A 205 36.32 36.96 29.75
CA ALA A 205 35.32 36.66 30.77
C ALA A 205 36.00 36.22 32.07
N ASN A 206 35.61 36.86 33.17
CA ASN A 206 36.04 36.49 34.53
C ASN A 206 34.90 35.90 35.36
N THR A 207 33.66 35.98 34.86
CA THR A 207 32.46 35.49 35.54
C THR A 207 31.65 34.66 34.56
N ASP A 208 31.36 33.41 34.92
CA ASP A 208 30.52 32.52 34.11
C ASP A 208 29.06 32.95 34.19
N ASP A 209 28.44 33.20 33.03
CA ASP A 209 27.02 33.56 32.90
C ASP A 209 26.14 32.37 32.50
N GLY A 210 26.70 31.17 32.42
CA GLY A 210 26.01 29.96 32.02
C GLY A 210 25.78 29.84 30.51
N SER A 211 26.41 30.72 29.71
CA SER A 211 26.31 30.67 28.24
C SER A 211 27.16 29.57 27.61
N CYS A 212 27.97 28.82 28.36
CA CYS A 212 28.89 27.82 27.81
C CYS A 212 28.19 26.75 26.95
N ILE A 213 28.62 26.65 25.70
CA ILE A 213 28.17 25.66 24.72
C ILE A 213 29.25 24.58 24.61
N ALA A 214 28.86 23.32 24.78
CA ALA A 214 29.80 22.20 24.59
C ALA A 214 30.26 22.10 23.13
N VAL A 215 31.53 21.76 22.91
CA VAL A 215 32.03 21.41 21.57
C VAL A 215 31.42 20.08 21.15
N LEU A 216 30.66 20.09 20.05
CA LEU A 216 30.07 18.91 19.44
C LEU A 216 30.77 18.68 18.09
N ASN A 217 31.57 17.61 18.06
CA ASN A 217 32.35 17.21 16.90
C ASN A 217 31.49 16.37 15.95
N GLY A 218 31.41 16.78 14.70
CA GLY A 218 30.70 16.06 13.63
C GLY A 218 30.92 16.75 12.30
N CYS A 219 30.35 16.25 11.22
CA CYS A 219 30.45 16.94 9.94
C CYS A 219 29.51 18.14 9.93
N THR A 220 30.05 19.34 9.75
CA THR A 220 29.25 20.58 9.72
C THR A 220 28.83 21.01 8.30
N ASP A 221 29.28 20.30 7.27
CA ASP A 221 28.91 20.59 5.87
C ASP A 221 27.54 20.00 5.54
N ALA A 222 26.54 20.88 5.34
CA ALA A 222 25.18 20.49 4.99
C ALA A 222 25.06 19.75 3.64
N LEU A 223 26.11 19.77 2.81
CA LEU A 223 26.19 19.04 1.55
C LEU A 223 26.93 17.71 1.67
N ALA A 224 27.33 17.29 2.88
CA ALA A 224 27.94 15.98 3.12
C ALA A 224 26.89 14.91 3.45
N PHE A 225 27.18 13.66 3.09
CA PHE A 225 26.34 12.50 3.34
C PHE A 225 26.11 12.22 4.84
N ASN A 226 27.12 12.50 5.67
CA ASN A 226 27.07 12.32 7.13
C ASN A 226 27.01 13.64 7.89
N TYR A 227 26.37 14.67 7.31
CA TYR A 227 26.08 15.93 7.99
C TYR A 227 25.41 15.69 9.35
N ASP A 228 25.91 16.36 10.39
CA ASP A 228 25.39 16.32 11.75
C ASP A 228 24.88 17.72 12.13
N GLU A 229 23.57 17.88 12.25
CA GLU A 229 22.97 19.18 12.60
C GLU A 229 23.33 19.66 14.01
N ALA A 230 23.70 18.74 14.90
CA ALA A 230 24.08 19.06 16.27
C ALA A 230 25.56 19.47 16.38
N ALA A 231 26.37 19.18 15.35
CA ALA A 231 27.78 19.52 15.34
C ALA A 231 27.98 21.03 15.19
N ASN A 232 28.82 21.60 16.06
CA ASN A 232 29.27 22.99 15.97
C ASN A 232 30.75 23.10 15.57
N THR A 233 31.45 21.97 15.50
CA THR A 233 32.88 21.90 15.17
C THR A 233 33.09 20.76 14.17
N ASP A 234 33.65 21.08 13.01
CA ASP A 234 34.00 20.08 12.00
C ASP A 234 35.18 19.23 12.48
N ASN A 235 35.01 17.91 12.45
CA ASN A 235 36.06 16.95 12.80
C ASN A 235 36.74 16.33 11.57
N GLY A 236 36.43 16.80 10.37
CA GLY A 236 37.02 16.33 9.11
C GLY A 236 36.53 14.96 8.67
N THR A 237 35.42 14.46 9.24
CA THR A 237 34.82 13.17 8.86
C THR A 237 33.79 13.31 7.74
N CYS A 238 33.59 14.50 7.16
CA CYS A 238 32.62 14.73 6.09
C CYS A 238 32.84 13.80 4.89
N LEU A 239 31.80 13.04 4.55
CA LEU A 239 31.75 12.14 3.40
C LEU A 239 30.97 12.81 2.27
N PRO A 240 31.49 12.83 1.04
CA PRO A 240 30.72 13.33 -0.11
C PRO A 240 29.58 12.38 -0.45
N PHE A 241 28.51 12.90 -1.07
CA PHE A 241 27.54 12.07 -1.77
C PHE A 241 28.22 11.40 -2.96
N VAL A 242 28.18 10.07 -3.00
CA VAL A 242 28.62 9.24 -4.14
C VAL A 242 27.39 8.58 -4.72
N PHE A 243 26.99 9.08 -5.89
CA PHE A 243 25.83 8.63 -6.63
C PHE A 243 26.18 7.39 -7.46
N GLY A 244 25.32 6.37 -7.39
CA GLY A 244 25.40 5.16 -8.19
C GLY A 244 24.38 4.14 -7.72
N CYS A 245 24.32 2.97 -8.37
CA CYS A 245 23.36 1.93 -7.95
C CYS A 245 23.78 1.30 -6.63
N SER A 246 22.94 1.47 -5.60
CA SER A 246 23.20 0.95 -4.25
C SER A 246 22.67 -0.47 -4.01
N ASP A 247 21.88 -1.03 -4.94
CA ASP A 247 21.31 -2.38 -4.82
C ASP A 247 22.29 -3.46 -5.25
N ILE A 248 22.75 -4.27 -4.28
CA ILE A 248 23.66 -5.40 -4.48
C ILE A 248 23.16 -6.45 -5.47
N ASN A 249 21.85 -6.51 -5.72
CA ASN A 249 21.25 -7.48 -6.65
C ASN A 249 21.09 -6.94 -8.07
N SER A 250 21.47 -5.69 -8.33
CA SER A 250 21.43 -5.08 -9.66
C SER A 250 22.73 -5.31 -10.42
N ILE A 251 22.64 -5.38 -11.76
CA ILE A 251 23.80 -5.70 -12.62
C ILE A 251 24.90 -4.63 -12.55
N ASN A 252 24.52 -3.38 -12.33
CA ASN A 252 25.41 -2.23 -12.27
C ASN A 252 25.62 -1.72 -10.83
N TYR A 253 25.49 -2.62 -9.84
CA TYR A 253 25.81 -2.30 -8.45
C TYR A 253 27.17 -1.61 -8.31
N ASP A 254 27.19 -0.45 -7.66
CA ASP A 254 28.39 0.29 -7.33
C ASP A 254 28.65 0.22 -5.82
N SER A 255 29.64 -0.58 -5.44
CA SER A 255 30.04 -0.73 -4.03
C SER A 255 30.58 0.54 -3.36
N THR A 256 30.85 1.59 -4.13
CA THR A 256 31.31 2.89 -3.63
C THR A 256 30.18 3.89 -3.47
N ALA A 257 29.01 3.62 -4.06
CA ALA A 257 27.85 4.48 -3.94
C ALA A 257 27.30 4.44 -2.51
N ASN A 258 27.08 5.62 -1.93
CA ASN A 258 26.36 5.78 -0.66
C ASN A 258 24.95 6.33 -0.87
N THR A 259 24.63 6.71 -2.11
CA THR A 259 23.36 7.32 -2.49
C THR A 259 22.87 6.76 -3.81
N ASP A 260 21.67 6.22 -3.81
CA ASP A 260 21.05 5.68 -5.01
C ASP A 260 20.63 6.81 -5.96
N ASP A 261 21.08 6.75 -7.21
CA ASP A 261 20.74 7.74 -8.25
C ASP A 261 19.65 7.25 -9.21
N GLY A 262 19.05 6.08 -8.93
CA GLY A 262 18.05 5.44 -9.77
C GLY A 262 18.64 4.79 -11.04
N SER A 263 19.96 4.69 -11.17
CA SER A 263 20.59 4.01 -12.30
C SER A 263 20.51 2.47 -12.23
N CYS A 264 20.02 1.89 -11.14
CA CYS A 264 19.97 0.44 -10.95
C CYS A 264 19.23 -0.30 -12.09
N VAL A 265 19.94 -1.24 -12.70
CA VAL A 265 19.44 -2.13 -13.74
C VAL A 265 19.11 -3.46 -13.08
N ALA A 266 17.80 -3.72 -12.95
CA ALA A 266 17.29 -4.98 -12.43
C ALA A 266 17.74 -6.16 -13.30
N VAL A 267 18.09 -7.27 -12.64
CA VAL A 267 18.35 -8.54 -13.32
C VAL A 267 17.04 -9.09 -13.89
N VAL A 268 16.99 -9.24 -15.21
CA VAL A 268 15.90 -9.92 -15.91
C VAL A 268 16.46 -11.22 -16.48
N ASN A 269 16.12 -12.31 -15.80
CA ASN A 269 16.50 -13.66 -16.19
C ASN A 269 15.70 -14.12 -17.41
N GLY A 270 16.38 -14.78 -18.34
CA GLY A 270 15.79 -15.45 -19.49
C GLY A 270 16.83 -15.73 -20.56
N CYS A 271 16.45 -16.40 -21.63
CA CYS A 271 17.40 -16.69 -22.70
C CYS A 271 17.85 -15.41 -23.44
N THR A 272 19.16 -15.15 -23.43
CA THR A 272 19.76 -13.98 -24.10
C THR A 272 20.34 -14.29 -25.49
N ASP A 273 20.29 -15.55 -25.95
CA ASP A 273 20.77 -15.94 -27.28
C ASP A 273 19.68 -15.66 -28.33
N GLU A 274 19.94 -14.72 -29.25
CA GLU A 274 19.03 -14.35 -30.35
C GLU A 274 18.67 -15.51 -31.28
N ASN A 275 19.44 -16.61 -31.28
CA ASN A 275 19.19 -17.79 -32.11
C ASN A 275 18.41 -18.89 -31.40
N ALA A 276 18.02 -18.69 -30.14
CA ALA A 276 17.21 -19.65 -29.38
C ALA A 276 15.71 -19.49 -29.65
N PHE A 277 14.96 -20.59 -29.56
CA PHE A 277 13.51 -20.61 -29.77
C PHE A 277 12.74 -19.75 -28.76
N ASN A 278 13.25 -19.64 -27.53
CA ASN A 278 12.67 -18.86 -26.44
C ASN A 278 13.50 -17.61 -26.10
N TYR A 279 14.21 -17.03 -27.07
CA TYR A 279 14.91 -15.76 -26.92
C TYR A 279 14.00 -14.67 -26.32
N SER A 280 14.50 -13.94 -25.32
CA SER A 280 13.82 -12.81 -24.72
C SER A 280 14.65 -11.55 -24.87
N ALA A 281 14.19 -10.60 -25.68
CA ALA A 281 14.82 -9.29 -25.84
C ALA A 281 14.79 -8.42 -24.56
N LEU A 282 14.00 -8.82 -23.56
CA LEU A 282 13.96 -8.16 -22.25
C LEU A 282 14.93 -8.80 -21.24
N ALA A 283 15.44 -10.01 -21.51
CA ALA A 283 16.42 -10.65 -20.65
C ALA A 283 17.78 -9.97 -20.79
N ASN A 284 18.42 -9.69 -19.66
CA ASN A 284 19.78 -9.16 -19.61
C ASN A 284 20.77 -10.11 -18.91
N THR A 285 20.27 -11.25 -18.43
CA THR A 285 21.03 -12.29 -17.75
C THR A 285 20.53 -13.65 -18.23
N ASP A 286 21.42 -14.46 -18.79
CA ASP A 286 21.11 -15.83 -19.21
C ASP A 286 20.90 -16.72 -17.99
N ASP A 287 19.73 -17.34 -17.89
CA ASP A 287 19.37 -18.28 -16.82
C ASP A 287 19.54 -19.75 -17.22
N GLY A 288 20.08 -20.00 -18.43
CA GLY A 288 20.27 -21.33 -18.98
C GLY A 288 18.99 -21.96 -19.51
N SER A 289 17.89 -21.19 -19.64
CA SER A 289 16.64 -21.67 -20.21
C SER A 289 16.63 -21.74 -21.74
N CYS A 290 17.71 -21.33 -22.43
CA CYS A 290 17.78 -21.32 -23.89
C CYS A 290 17.47 -22.70 -24.52
N ILE A 291 16.46 -22.72 -25.38
CA ILE A 291 16.02 -23.88 -26.16
C ILE A 291 16.53 -23.71 -27.59
N ALA A 292 17.29 -24.68 -28.08
CA ALA A 292 17.77 -24.68 -29.46
C ALA A 292 16.58 -24.75 -30.44
N VAL A 293 16.70 -24.02 -31.55
CA VAL A 293 15.76 -24.15 -32.68
C VAL A 293 15.90 -25.53 -33.30
N SER A 294 14.79 -26.26 -33.40
CA SER A 294 14.68 -27.53 -34.11
C SER A 294 13.72 -27.34 -35.29
N LEU A 295 14.28 -27.46 -36.50
CA LEU A 295 13.58 -27.26 -37.76
C LEU A 295 12.84 -28.53 -38.19
N GLY A 296 11.62 -28.38 -38.67
CA GLY A 296 10.82 -29.45 -39.26
C GLY A 296 9.35 -29.06 -39.35
N CYS A 297 8.50 -29.91 -39.93
CA CYS A 297 7.09 -29.59 -40.06
C CYS A 297 6.38 -29.60 -38.69
N THR A 298 5.94 -28.43 -38.23
CA THR A 298 5.26 -28.29 -36.92
C THR A 298 3.74 -28.44 -37.00
N ASN A 299 3.18 -28.59 -38.20
CA ASN A 299 1.73 -28.71 -38.38
C ASN A 299 1.26 -30.16 -38.12
N PRO A 300 0.46 -30.42 -37.06
CA PRO A 300 0.03 -31.77 -36.69
C PRO A 300 -0.91 -32.45 -37.71
N VAL A 301 -1.45 -31.72 -38.68
CA VAL A 301 -2.30 -32.29 -39.75
C VAL A 301 -1.55 -32.53 -41.06
N SER A 302 -0.25 -32.30 -41.10
CA SER A 302 0.60 -32.57 -42.27
C SER A 302 1.12 -34.01 -42.28
N TYR A 303 1.34 -34.54 -43.48
CA TYR A 303 1.78 -35.93 -43.70
C TYR A 303 3.14 -36.24 -43.04
N ASN A 304 4.04 -35.26 -43.01
CA ASN A 304 5.39 -35.35 -42.45
C ASN A 304 5.57 -34.55 -41.15
N PHE A 305 4.52 -34.43 -40.33
CA PHE A 305 4.61 -33.77 -39.02
C PHE A 305 5.78 -34.32 -38.18
N ASP A 306 6.63 -33.41 -37.69
CA ASP A 306 7.74 -33.73 -36.79
C ASP A 306 7.42 -33.22 -35.38
N SER A 307 7.13 -34.16 -34.48
CA SER A 307 6.84 -33.86 -33.07
C SER A 307 8.02 -33.29 -32.27
N THR A 308 9.23 -33.32 -32.82
CA THR A 308 10.45 -32.79 -32.19
C THR A 308 10.85 -31.41 -32.72
N ALA A 309 10.22 -30.96 -33.80
CA ALA A 309 10.41 -29.61 -34.33
C ALA A 309 9.68 -28.59 -33.46
N ASN A 310 10.33 -27.45 -33.21
CA ASN A 310 9.71 -26.29 -32.56
C ASN A 310 9.55 -25.11 -33.53
N THR A 311 10.15 -25.19 -34.71
CA THR A 311 10.12 -24.13 -35.73
C THR A 311 9.84 -24.73 -37.09
N ASP A 312 8.81 -24.23 -37.77
CA ASP A 312 8.47 -24.66 -39.13
C ASP A 312 9.54 -24.22 -40.13
N ASP A 313 10.05 -25.16 -40.91
CA ASP A 313 11.01 -24.91 -41.98
C ASP A 313 10.37 -24.88 -43.37
N GLY A 314 9.03 -24.99 -43.43
CA GLY A 314 8.28 -25.03 -44.68
C GLY A 314 8.29 -26.40 -45.36
N SER A 315 8.80 -27.45 -44.70
CA SER A 315 8.78 -28.81 -45.22
C SER A 315 7.39 -29.47 -45.15
N CYS A 316 6.38 -28.84 -44.55
CA CYS A 316 5.06 -29.44 -44.37
C CYS A 316 4.37 -29.85 -45.70
N ILE A 317 4.04 -31.14 -45.80
CA ILE A 317 3.32 -31.74 -46.92
C ILE A 317 1.86 -31.91 -46.52
N ALA A 318 0.94 -31.42 -47.36
CA ALA A 318 -0.50 -31.62 -47.15
C ALA A 318 -0.88 -33.10 -47.29
N VAL A 319 -1.78 -33.57 -46.44
CA VAL A 319 -2.40 -34.89 -46.60
C VAL A 319 -3.31 -34.85 -47.84
N VAL A 320 -3.04 -35.74 -48.80
CA VAL A 320 -3.88 -35.95 -49.98
C VAL A 320 -4.45 -37.36 -49.89
N THR A 321 -5.76 -37.45 -49.70
CA THR A 321 -6.51 -38.69 -49.55
C THR A 321 -6.96 -39.24 -50.90
N GLY A 322 -6.79 -40.54 -51.10
CA GLY A 322 -7.24 -41.26 -52.29
C GLY A 322 -6.67 -42.68 -52.29
N CYS A 323 -7.00 -43.50 -53.29
CA CYS A 323 -6.47 -44.85 -53.35
C CYS A 323 -4.96 -44.84 -53.65
N THR A 324 -4.14 -45.29 -52.70
CA THR A 324 -2.67 -45.35 -52.86
C THR A 324 -2.17 -46.68 -53.45
N ASP A 325 -3.06 -47.65 -53.68
CA ASP A 325 -2.70 -48.94 -54.27
C ASP A 325 -2.62 -48.84 -55.79
N ALA A 326 -1.39 -48.91 -56.34
CA ALA A 326 -1.11 -48.83 -57.78
C ALA A 326 -1.77 -49.95 -58.62
N THR A 327 -2.35 -50.98 -57.99
CA THR A 327 -3.05 -52.08 -58.65
C THR A 327 -4.57 -51.91 -58.67
N ALA A 328 -5.12 -50.88 -58.03
CA ALA A 328 -6.54 -50.59 -58.02
C ALA A 328 -7.00 -49.83 -59.28
N PHE A 329 -8.26 -50.02 -59.68
CA PHE A 329 -8.88 -49.37 -60.83
C PHE A 329 -8.91 -47.84 -60.71
N ASN A 330 -9.02 -47.32 -59.49
CA ASN A 330 -9.08 -45.88 -59.18
C ASN A 330 -7.84 -45.38 -58.42
N TYR A 331 -6.67 -45.97 -58.66
CA TYR A 331 -5.39 -45.47 -58.13
C TYR A 331 -5.22 -43.97 -58.40
N ASP A 332 -4.84 -43.21 -57.37
CA ASP A 332 -4.52 -41.79 -57.45
C ASP A 332 -3.04 -41.57 -57.12
N GLU A 333 -2.25 -41.19 -58.13
CA GLU A 333 -0.81 -40.92 -57.98
C GLU A 333 -0.51 -39.69 -57.09
N ALA A 334 -1.49 -38.79 -56.90
CA ALA A 334 -1.33 -37.63 -56.01
C ALA A 334 -1.65 -37.96 -54.55
N ALA A 335 -2.29 -39.10 -54.26
CA ALA A 335 -2.64 -39.50 -52.91
C ALA A 335 -1.40 -39.98 -52.14
N ASN A 336 -1.23 -39.45 -50.92
CA ASN A 336 -0.19 -39.89 -49.98
C ASN A 336 -0.77 -40.61 -48.76
N THR A 337 -2.10 -40.67 -48.65
CA THR A 337 -2.82 -41.31 -47.55
C THR A 337 -4.01 -42.08 -48.13
N ASP A 338 -4.07 -43.38 -47.88
CA ASP A 338 -5.19 -44.23 -48.31
C ASP A 338 -6.47 -43.88 -47.54
N ASP A 339 -7.55 -43.59 -48.27
CA ASP A 339 -8.88 -43.33 -47.69
C ASP A 339 -9.82 -44.54 -47.76
N GLY A 340 -9.33 -45.68 -48.24
CA GLY A 340 -10.11 -46.90 -48.41
C GLY A 340 -11.03 -46.88 -49.62
N SER A 341 -10.86 -45.92 -50.54
CA SER A 341 -11.64 -45.85 -51.78
C SER A 341 -11.18 -46.84 -52.86
N CYS A 342 -10.12 -47.62 -52.64
CA CYS A 342 -9.57 -48.54 -53.64
C CYS A 342 -10.60 -49.55 -54.17
N VAL A 343 -10.80 -49.56 -55.49
CA VAL A 343 -11.65 -50.47 -56.23
C VAL A 343 -10.78 -51.51 -56.93
N ALA A 344 -11.03 -52.79 -56.68
CA ALA A 344 -10.31 -53.86 -57.36
C ALA A 344 -10.61 -53.85 -58.86
N VAL A 345 -9.59 -54.15 -59.67
CA VAL A 345 -9.75 -54.39 -61.10
C VAL A 345 -10.57 -55.68 -61.31
N VAL A 346 -11.66 -55.58 -62.06
CA VAL A 346 -12.49 -56.72 -62.48
C VAL A 346 -12.44 -56.79 -64.00
N GLU A 347 -11.76 -57.81 -64.49
CA GLU A 347 -11.55 -58.09 -65.91
C GLU A 347 -12.80 -58.76 -66.52
N GLY A 348 -13.18 -58.35 -67.72
CA GLY A 348 -14.25 -58.96 -68.51
C GLY A 348 -14.74 -58.03 -69.61
N CYS A 349 -15.61 -58.51 -70.50
CA CYS A 349 -16.11 -57.66 -71.57
C CYS A 349 -16.93 -56.47 -71.02
N THR A 350 -16.45 -55.24 -71.26
CA THR A 350 -17.11 -54.00 -70.81
C THR A 350 -18.05 -53.39 -71.86
N ASP A 351 -18.06 -53.93 -73.09
CA ASP A 351 -18.95 -53.48 -74.16
C ASP A 351 -20.38 -54.03 -73.95
N ALA A 352 -21.31 -53.14 -73.63
CA ALA A 352 -22.73 -53.47 -73.40
C ALA A 352 -23.45 -54.07 -74.62
N THR A 353 -22.83 -54.04 -75.81
CA THR A 353 -23.38 -54.60 -77.05
C THR A 353 -22.83 -55.98 -77.41
N ALA A 354 -21.85 -56.49 -76.66
CA ALA A 354 -21.28 -57.82 -76.86
C ALA A 354 -22.17 -58.92 -76.26
N PHE A 355 -22.14 -60.10 -76.87
CA PHE A 355 -22.89 -61.29 -76.42
C PHE A 355 -22.54 -61.72 -74.99
N ASN A 356 -21.29 -61.51 -74.57
CA ASN A 356 -20.77 -61.87 -73.25
C ASN A 356 -20.44 -60.65 -72.37
N TYR A 357 -21.15 -59.53 -72.55
CA TYR A 357 -21.02 -58.35 -71.68
C TYR A 357 -21.12 -58.72 -70.19
N ASN A 358 -20.15 -58.26 -69.40
CA ASN A 358 -20.12 -58.45 -67.95
C ASN A 358 -20.38 -57.11 -67.23
N THR A 359 -21.50 -57.01 -66.52
CA THR A 359 -21.89 -55.82 -65.77
C THR A 359 -21.00 -55.49 -64.57
N GLU A 360 -20.21 -56.47 -64.09
CA GLU A 360 -19.28 -56.29 -62.97
C GLU A 360 -17.86 -55.94 -63.44
N ALA A 361 -17.57 -56.08 -64.73
CA ALA A 361 -16.26 -55.74 -65.27
C ALA A 361 -16.07 -54.23 -65.33
N ASN A 362 -14.93 -53.75 -64.84
CA ASN A 362 -14.49 -52.36 -64.95
C ASN A 362 -13.30 -52.21 -65.90
N THR A 363 -12.69 -53.31 -66.31
CA THR A 363 -11.55 -53.34 -67.23
C THR A 363 -11.82 -54.37 -68.33
N ASP A 364 -11.66 -53.95 -69.59
CA ASP A 364 -11.87 -54.82 -70.75
C ASP A 364 -10.69 -55.77 -70.95
N ASP A 365 -10.96 -57.08 -70.87
CA ASP A 365 -9.96 -58.13 -71.04
C ASP A 365 -9.84 -58.61 -72.50
N GLY A 366 -10.59 -57.99 -73.41
CA GLY A 366 -10.63 -58.35 -74.82
C GLY A 366 -11.42 -59.63 -75.10
N SER A 367 -12.20 -60.12 -74.13
CA SER A 367 -13.06 -61.30 -74.31
C SER A 367 -14.36 -61.02 -75.07
N CYS A 368 -14.66 -59.76 -75.43
CA CYS A 368 -15.91 -59.38 -76.08
C CYS A 368 -16.19 -60.17 -77.38
N VAL A 369 -17.33 -60.86 -77.41
CA VAL A 369 -17.83 -61.63 -78.55
C VAL A 369 -18.94 -60.84 -79.22
N ALA A 370 -18.82 -60.60 -80.53
CA ALA A 370 -19.86 -59.93 -81.30
C ALA A 370 -21.15 -60.76 -81.35
N VAL A 371 -22.30 -60.09 -81.27
CA VAL A 371 -23.60 -60.71 -81.52
C VAL A 371 -23.70 -61.07 -83.01
N ILE A 372 -23.97 -62.34 -83.32
CA ILE A 372 -24.20 -62.86 -84.67
C ILE A 372 -25.64 -63.39 -84.71
N GLU A 373 -26.49 -62.65 -85.43
CA GLU A 373 -27.91 -62.92 -85.62
C GLU A 373 -28.12 -64.00 -86.70
N GLY A 374 -29.05 -64.93 -86.46
CA GLY A 374 -29.49 -65.93 -87.43
C GLY A 374 -30.21 -67.10 -86.74
N CYS A 375 -30.84 -67.99 -87.50
CA CYS A 375 -31.55 -69.11 -86.90
C CYS A 375 -30.60 -70.03 -86.09
N THR A 376 -30.80 -70.09 -84.77
CA THR A 376 -29.99 -70.94 -83.87
C THR A 376 -30.57 -72.35 -83.65
N ASP A 377 -31.77 -72.63 -84.17
CA ASP A 377 -32.41 -73.93 -84.07
C ASP A 377 -31.80 -74.91 -85.09
N ALA A 378 -31.05 -75.90 -84.61
CA ALA A 378 -30.40 -76.92 -85.42
C ALA A 378 -31.36 -77.81 -86.23
N THR A 379 -32.67 -77.72 -85.98
CA THR A 379 -33.71 -78.47 -86.71
C THR A 379 -34.41 -77.67 -87.80
N ALA A 380 -34.09 -76.38 -87.95
CA ALA A 380 -34.63 -75.52 -89.00
C ALA A 380 -33.89 -75.72 -90.34
N PHE A 381 -34.61 -75.55 -91.44
CA PHE A 381 -34.07 -75.65 -92.79
C PHE A 381 -32.92 -74.65 -93.05
N ASN A 382 -32.97 -73.48 -92.43
CA ASN A 382 -31.99 -72.40 -92.56
C ASN A 382 -31.15 -72.18 -91.29
N TYR A 383 -30.93 -73.23 -90.48
CA TYR A 383 -30.03 -73.18 -89.33
C TYR A 383 -28.65 -72.57 -89.70
N ASN A 384 -28.21 -71.58 -88.92
CA ASN A 384 -26.88 -70.98 -89.04
C ASN A 384 -26.02 -71.37 -87.83
N ILE A 385 -24.94 -72.10 -88.08
CA ILE A 385 -24.04 -72.57 -87.02
C ILE A 385 -23.18 -71.47 -86.38
N ASP A 386 -22.99 -70.34 -87.07
CA ASP A 386 -22.22 -69.22 -86.55
C ASP A 386 -23.09 -68.21 -85.79
N ALA A 387 -24.43 -68.36 -85.83
CA ALA A 387 -25.34 -67.51 -85.07
C ALA A 387 -25.29 -67.83 -83.58
N ASN A 388 -25.11 -66.79 -82.74
CA ASN A 388 -25.19 -66.89 -81.28
C ASN A 388 -26.45 -66.23 -80.71
N THR A 389 -27.21 -65.51 -81.54
CA THR A 389 -28.50 -64.92 -81.20
C THR A 389 -29.53 -65.27 -82.27
N ASP A 390 -30.70 -65.76 -81.85
CA ASP A 390 -31.81 -66.10 -82.75
C ASP A 390 -32.55 -64.84 -83.22
N ASP A 391 -32.58 -64.61 -84.53
CA ASP A 391 -33.25 -63.47 -85.16
C ASP A 391 -34.70 -63.77 -85.58
N GLY A 392 -35.18 -64.98 -85.30
CA GLY A 392 -36.53 -65.43 -85.65
C GLY A 392 -36.70 -65.81 -87.13
N SER A 393 -35.59 -65.97 -87.87
CA SER A 393 -35.61 -66.39 -89.27
C SER A 393 -35.86 -67.89 -89.48
N CYS A 394 -35.94 -68.72 -88.43
CA CYS A 394 -36.03 -70.18 -88.54
C CYS A 394 -37.23 -70.68 -89.40
N GLU A 395 -36.94 -71.43 -90.46
CA GLU A 395 -37.91 -72.07 -91.34
C GLU A 395 -38.04 -73.57 -91.04
N ALA A 396 -39.27 -74.08 -90.95
CA ALA A 396 -39.52 -75.50 -90.66
C ALA A 396 -39.24 -76.40 -91.88
N VAL A 397 -38.72 -77.61 -91.63
CA VAL A 397 -38.54 -78.65 -92.66
C VAL A 397 -39.91 -79.22 -93.06
N VAL A 398 -40.20 -79.26 -94.37
CA VAL A 398 -41.42 -79.85 -94.96
C VAL A 398 -41.01 -80.90 -95.99
N GLU A 399 -41.34 -82.15 -95.71
CA GLU A 399 -40.99 -83.34 -96.49
C GLU A 399 -42.03 -83.63 -97.60
N GLY A 400 -41.59 -84.07 -98.77
CA GLY A 400 -42.44 -84.56 -99.87
C GLY A 400 -41.72 -84.55 -101.23
N CYS A 401 -42.32 -85.14 -102.26
CA CYS A 401 -41.72 -85.16 -103.61
C CYS A 401 -41.57 -83.72 -104.15
N ILE A 402 -40.33 -83.21 -104.22
CA ILE A 402 -40.01 -81.85 -104.69
C ILE A 402 -39.85 -81.76 -106.22
N ASP A 403 -39.92 -82.88 -106.93
CA ASP A 403 -39.75 -82.94 -108.37
C ASP A 403 -41.10 -82.91 -109.09
N GLU A 404 -41.35 -81.84 -109.85
CA GLU A 404 -42.59 -81.61 -110.62
C GLU A 404 -42.89 -82.70 -111.67
N ALA A 405 -41.94 -83.59 -111.98
CA ALA A 405 -42.06 -84.61 -113.03
C ALA A 405 -42.87 -85.87 -112.64
N TYR A 406 -43.31 -86.02 -111.39
CA TYR A 406 -44.02 -87.22 -110.91
C TYR A 406 -45.45 -86.90 -110.45
N ASP A 407 -46.36 -87.86 -110.58
CA ASP A 407 -47.80 -87.69 -110.33
C ASP A 407 -48.13 -87.25 -108.88
N ASN A 408 -47.20 -87.40 -107.94
CA ASN A 408 -47.35 -87.05 -106.52
C ASN A 408 -46.43 -85.91 -106.02
N TYR A 409 -46.01 -84.99 -106.90
CA TYR A 409 -45.28 -83.74 -106.54
C TYR A 409 -46.01 -82.85 -105.51
N ASN A 410 -45.27 -82.24 -104.55
CA ASN A 410 -45.77 -81.31 -103.52
C ASN A 410 -45.03 -79.94 -103.54
N PRO A 411 -45.70 -78.83 -103.92
CA PRO A 411 -45.08 -77.50 -104.02
C PRO A 411 -44.74 -76.81 -102.68
N LEU A 412 -45.10 -77.40 -101.55
CA LEU A 412 -44.73 -76.88 -100.21
C LEU A 412 -43.58 -77.64 -99.56
N ALA A 413 -43.09 -78.71 -100.17
CA ALA A 413 -41.95 -79.47 -99.66
C ALA A 413 -40.64 -78.72 -99.96
N ASN A 414 -39.80 -78.54 -98.94
CA ASN A 414 -38.44 -78.01 -99.06
C ASN A 414 -37.37 -79.11 -98.88
N THR A 415 -37.80 -80.35 -98.60
CA THR A 415 -36.94 -81.54 -98.47
C THR A 415 -37.61 -82.75 -99.17
N ASP A 416 -36.85 -83.51 -99.96
CA ASP A 416 -37.34 -84.67 -100.73
C ASP A 416 -37.37 -85.96 -99.90
N ASP A 417 -38.55 -86.57 -99.78
CA ASP A 417 -38.76 -87.79 -98.98
C ASP A 417 -38.68 -89.10 -99.80
N GLY A 418 -38.42 -89.00 -101.12
CA GLY A 418 -38.24 -90.15 -102.01
C GLY A 418 -39.53 -90.86 -102.42
N SER A 419 -40.69 -90.23 -102.28
CA SER A 419 -42.02 -90.85 -102.50
C SER A 419 -42.55 -90.89 -103.95
N CYS A 420 -41.78 -90.51 -104.98
CA CYS A 420 -42.29 -90.31 -106.36
C CYS A 420 -42.58 -91.64 -107.18
N SER A 421 -43.80 -91.93 -107.74
CA SER A 421 -44.14 -93.19 -108.52
C SER A 421 -45.46 -93.28 -109.41
N ASN A 422 -45.64 -94.30 -110.32
CA ASN A 422 -46.79 -94.58 -111.29
C ASN A 422 -47.29 -96.11 -111.38
N VAL A 423 -48.59 -96.53 -111.70
CA VAL A 423 -49.16 -97.98 -111.56
C VAL A 423 -50.31 -98.51 -112.56
N GLY A 424 -50.56 -99.87 -112.80
CA GLY A 424 -51.76 -100.55 -113.50
C GLY A 424 -52.03 -102.15 -113.41
N VAL A 425 -53.26 -102.80 -113.69
CA VAL A 425 -53.70 -104.33 -113.61
C VAL A 425 -55.08 -104.83 -114.34
N GLU A 426 -55.40 -106.18 -114.56
CA GLU A 426 -56.59 -106.90 -115.29
C GLU A 426 -57.22 -108.30 -114.71
N GLU A 427 -58.45 -108.81 -115.18
CA GLU A 427 -59.16 -110.21 -115.34
C GLU A 427 -60.31 -110.92 -114.46
N ILE A 428 -61.32 -111.74 -115.02
CA ILE A 428 -62.05 -113.11 -114.66
C ILE A 428 -63.19 -113.70 -115.67
N SER A 429 -63.52 -115.05 -115.76
CA SER A 429 -64.65 -115.79 -116.54
C SER A 429 -65.41 -117.06 -115.90
N GLU A 430 -66.55 -117.65 -116.46
CA GLU A 430 -67.59 -118.64 -115.88
C GLU A 430 -67.89 -120.04 -116.61
N PHE A 431 -68.59 -121.06 -115.97
CA PHE A 431 -68.84 -122.53 -116.37
C PHE A 431 -70.34 -123.06 -116.29
N ASN A 432 -70.85 -124.01 -117.13
CA ASN A 432 -72.30 -124.52 -117.21
C ASN A 432 -72.58 -126.07 -117.48
N LEU A 433 -73.69 -126.68 -116.96
CA LEU A 433 -74.13 -128.13 -117.08
C LEU A 433 -75.67 -128.37 -117.28
N SER A 434 -76.12 -129.40 -118.03
CA SER A 434 -77.57 -129.68 -118.34
C SER A 434 -78.00 -131.18 -118.44
N VAL A 435 -79.29 -131.51 -118.23
CA VAL A 435 -79.87 -132.90 -118.29
C VAL A 435 -81.17 -132.99 -119.13
N TYR A 436 -81.36 -134.07 -119.91
CA TYR A 436 -82.55 -134.29 -120.76
C TYR A 436 -82.76 -135.76 -121.19
N PRO A 437 -83.98 -136.21 -121.57
CA PRO A 437 -85.24 -135.51 -121.42
C PRO A 437 -85.64 -135.40 -119.95
N ASN A 438 -86.36 -134.34 -119.60
CA ASN A 438 -86.97 -134.18 -118.29
C ASN A 438 -88.43 -133.75 -118.51
N PRO A 439 -89.44 -134.58 -118.21
CA PRO A 439 -89.36 -135.89 -117.53
C PRO A 439 -88.80 -137.03 -118.40
N VAL A 440 -88.05 -137.95 -117.79
CA VAL A 440 -87.43 -139.13 -118.41
C VAL A 440 -88.25 -140.40 -118.14
N VAL A 441 -88.23 -141.34 -119.09
CA VAL A 441 -88.77 -142.70 -118.89
C VAL A 441 -87.62 -143.67 -118.62
N ASP A 442 -86.82 -144.05 -119.62
CA ASP A 442 -85.81 -145.11 -119.40
C ASP A 442 -84.36 -144.61 -119.40
N LEU A 443 -84.06 -143.56 -120.16
CA LEU A 443 -82.67 -143.15 -120.42
C LEU A 443 -82.47 -141.64 -120.24
N LEU A 444 -81.65 -141.25 -119.27
CA LEU A 444 -81.30 -139.86 -118.97
C LEU A 444 -79.98 -139.49 -119.63
N ASN A 445 -79.95 -138.39 -120.40
CA ASN A 445 -78.73 -137.83 -120.99
C ASN A 445 -78.25 -136.61 -120.18
N ILE A 446 -76.94 -136.49 -120.02
CA ILE A 446 -76.25 -135.44 -119.27
C ILE A 446 -75.22 -134.79 -120.19
N THR A 447 -75.25 -133.46 -120.39
CA THR A 447 -74.31 -132.73 -121.27
C THR A 447 -73.59 -131.61 -120.53
N ILE A 448 -72.28 -131.44 -120.80
CA ILE A 448 -71.39 -130.47 -120.15
C ILE A 448 -70.66 -129.63 -121.21
N VAL A 449 -70.52 -128.32 -120.99
CA VAL A 449 -69.80 -127.39 -121.88
C VAL A 449 -68.56 -126.86 -121.15
N ASP A 450 -67.54 -127.72 -121.02
CA ASP A 450 -66.17 -127.34 -120.66
C ASP A 450 -65.23 -128.32 -121.39
N SER A 451 -64.22 -127.78 -122.07
CA SER A 451 -63.27 -128.53 -122.89
C SER A 451 -62.30 -129.43 -122.10
N ASP A 452 -62.14 -129.22 -120.79
CA ASP A 452 -61.03 -129.82 -120.02
C ASP A 452 -61.41 -131.01 -119.12
N VAL A 453 -62.70 -131.37 -119.05
CA VAL A 453 -63.19 -132.45 -118.15
C VAL A 453 -63.15 -133.82 -118.84
N LYS A 454 -62.40 -134.78 -118.28
CA LYS A 454 -62.16 -136.13 -118.86
C LYS A 454 -63.02 -137.27 -118.29
N SER A 455 -63.45 -137.16 -117.04
CA SER A 455 -64.26 -138.16 -116.31
C SER A 455 -65.12 -137.48 -115.26
N ILE A 456 -66.33 -137.96 -115.02
CA ILE A 456 -67.25 -137.35 -114.06
C ILE A 456 -67.90 -138.38 -113.14
N ASP A 457 -67.90 -138.11 -111.82
CA ASP A 457 -68.65 -138.90 -110.82
C ASP A 457 -70.10 -138.40 -110.80
N VAL A 458 -71.04 -139.29 -111.07
CA VAL A 458 -72.47 -138.99 -111.10
C VAL A 458 -73.17 -139.76 -109.99
N GLN A 459 -73.95 -139.03 -109.18
CA GLN A 459 -74.82 -139.59 -108.15
C GLN A 459 -76.26 -139.14 -108.40
N LEU A 460 -77.16 -140.12 -108.53
CA LEU A 460 -78.61 -139.87 -108.58
C LEU A 460 -79.18 -140.02 -107.17
N LEU A 461 -79.82 -138.98 -106.69
CA LEU A 461 -80.43 -138.92 -105.37
C LEU A 461 -81.95 -138.92 -105.52
N ASN A 462 -82.68 -139.70 -104.71
CA ASN A 462 -84.13 -139.53 -104.59
C ASN A 462 -84.46 -138.24 -103.82
N TYR A 463 -85.73 -137.86 -103.77
CA TYR A 463 -86.16 -136.63 -103.08
C TYR A 463 -85.90 -136.61 -101.56
N LEU A 464 -85.59 -137.76 -100.95
CA LEU A 464 -85.14 -137.87 -99.55
C LEU A 464 -83.62 -137.70 -99.40
N GLY A 465 -82.89 -137.47 -100.49
CA GLY A 465 -81.43 -137.30 -100.52
C GLY A 465 -80.64 -138.62 -100.42
N SER A 466 -81.29 -139.78 -100.55
CA SER A 466 -80.61 -141.08 -100.59
C SER A 466 -80.09 -141.37 -102.00
N VAL A 467 -78.85 -141.84 -102.12
CA VAL A 467 -78.25 -142.21 -103.41
C VAL A 467 -78.90 -143.49 -103.90
N VAL A 468 -79.61 -143.41 -105.04
CA VAL A 468 -80.28 -144.55 -105.68
C VAL A 468 -79.45 -145.16 -106.80
N HIS A 469 -78.51 -144.39 -107.36
CA HIS A 469 -77.59 -144.85 -108.38
C HIS A 469 -76.30 -144.03 -108.35
N LYS A 470 -75.15 -144.68 -108.56
CA LYS A 470 -73.85 -144.03 -108.63
C LYS A 470 -73.00 -144.69 -109.71
N GLU A 471 -72.42 -143.88 -110.59
CA GLU A 471 -71.56 -144.34 -111.66
C GLU A 471 -70.49 -143.30 -111.99
N MET A 472 -69.30 -143.76 -112.37
CA MET A 472 -68.24 -142.91 -112.90
C MET A 472 -68.24 -143.00 -114.42
N LEU A 473 -68.46 -141.87 -115.09
CA LEU A 473 -68.62 -141.80 -116.53
C LEU A 473 -67.34 -141.23 -117.17
N ASN A 474 -66.67 -142.04 -118.01
CA ASN A 474 -65.39 -141.70 -118.65
C ASN A 474 -65.57 -141.35 -120.14
N ARG A 475 -64.93 -140.29 -120.61
CA ARG A 475 -65.14 -139.73 -121.96
C ARG A 475 -64.47 -140.56 -123.05
N ASN A 476 -65.28 -141.08 -124.00
CA ASN A 476 -64.82 -141.71 -125.26
C ASN A 476 -65.08 -140.81 -126.50
N SER A 477 -64.92 -139.49 -126.33
CA SER A 477 -64.85 -138.42 -127.38
C SER A 477 -66.00 -137.39 -127.41
N ASN A 478 -67.21 -137.66 -126.90
CA ASN A 478 -68.33 -136.69 -126.91
C ASN A 478 -68.78 -136.27 -125.49
N THR A 479 -69.23 -135.01 -125.35
CA THR A 479 -69.57 -134.28 -124.10
C THR A 479 -70.92 -134.67 -123.47
N SER A 480 -71.48 -135.82 -123.86
CA SER A 480 -72.76 -136.30 -123.36
C SER A 480 -72.61 -137.70 -122.77
N PHE A 481 -73.20 -137.91 -121.60
CA PHE A 481 -73.24 -139.18 -120.89
C PHE A 481 -74.67 -139.69 -120.78
N LYS A 482 -74.84 -141.00 -120.70
CA LYS A 482 -76.16 -141.65 -120.63
C LYS A 482 -76.24 -142.54 -119.41
N VAL A 483 -77.33 -142.43 -118.66
CA VAL A 483 -77.61 -143.24 -117.48
C VAL A 483 -78.97 -143.90 -117.65
N GLU A 484 -79.03 -145.21 -117.45
CA GLU A 484 -80.28 -145.97 -117.49
C GLU A 484 -81.00 -145.86 -116.14
N VAL A 485 -82.26 -145.43 -116.18
CA VAL A 485 -83.09 -145.11 -115.00
C VAL A 485 -84.43 -145.85 -115.01
N SER A 486 -84.59 -146.83 -115.90
CA SER A 486 -85.79 -147.66 -116.07
C SER A 486 -86.25 -148.33 -114.77
N ASN A 487 -85.30 -148.70 -113.89
CA ASN A 487 -85.57 -149.38 -112.62
C ASN A 487 -85.96 -148.45 -111.46
N LEU A 488 -86.02 -147.13 -111.67
CA LEU A 488 -86.37 -146.17 -110.62
C LEU A 488 -87.88 -145.90 -110.60
N ASP A 489 -88.45 -145.81 -109.40
CA ASP A 489 -89.85 -145.45 -109.21
C ASP A 489 -90.13 -144.02 -109.72
N ASN A 490 -91.37 -143.78 -110.15
CA ASN A 490 -91.81 -142.46 -110.60
C ASN A 490 -91.66 -141.41 -109.49
N GLY A 491 -91.01 -140.29 -109.81
CA GLY A 491 -90.70 -139.28 -108.79
C GLY A 491 -89.67 -138.25 -109.23
N ILE A 492 -89.31 -137.35 -108.31
CA ILE A 492 -88.28 -136.34 -108.52
C ILE A 492 -86.94 -136.87 -108.02
N TYR A 493 -85.90 -136.72 -108.84
CA TYR A 493 -84.54 -137.09 -108.55
C TYR A 493 -83.60 -135.91 -108.79
N ILE A 494 -82.44 -135.92 -108.13
CA ILE A 494 -81.40 -134.90 -108.29
C ILE A 494 -80.14 -135.58 -108.84
N LEU A 495 -79.64 -135.08 -109.96
CA LEU A 495 -78.29 -135.39 -110.43
C LEU A 495 -77.30 -134.51 -109.67
N LYS A 496 -76.37 -135.11 -108.93
CA LYS A 496 -75.26 -134.42 -108.26
C LYS A 496 -73.94 -134.82 -108.88
N THR A 497 -73.08 -133.83 -109.13
CA THR A 497 -71.72 -134.05 -109.61
C THR A 497 -70.73 -132.99 -109.10
N VAL A 498 -69.43 -133.27 -109.16
CA VAL A 498 -68.35 -132.39 -108.72
C VAL A 498 -67.31 -132.24 -109.84
N VAL A 499 -67.06 -130.99 -110.26
CA VAL A 499 -66.11 -130.65 -111.33
C VAL A 499 -65.23 -129.49 -110.87
N ASN A 500 -63.90 -129.62 -110.97
CA ASN A 500 -62.91 -128.63 -110.50
C ASN A 500 -63.14 -128.15 -109.05
N GLY A 501 -63.56 -129.06 -108.16
CA GLY A 501 -63.85 -128.76 -106.75
C GLY A 501 -65.21 -128.09 -106.49
N LYS A 502 -65.98 -127.77 -107.54
CA LYS A 502 -67.32 -127.16 -107.41
C LYS A 502 -68.42 -128.21 -107.58
N VAL A 503 -69.36 -128.21 -106.64
CA VAL A 503 -70.52 -129.13 -106.66
C VAL A 503 -71.63 -128.51 -107.51
N ILE A 504 -72.15 -129.27 -108.47
CA ILE A 504 -73.29 -128.89 -109.31
C ILE A 504 -74.42 -129.88 -109.06
N SER A 505 -75.65 -129.40 -108.97
CA SER A 505 -76.84 -130.23 -108.73
C SER A 505 -77.98 -129.81 -109.64
N THR A 506 -78.59 -130.77 -110.35
CA THR A 506 -79.64 -130.51 -111.33
C THR A 506 -80.82 -131.46 -111.11
N PRO A 507 -82.03 -130.95 -110.80
CA PRO A 507 -83.21 -131.79 -110.57
C PRO A 507 -83.83 -132.27 -111.90
N TRP A 508 -84.42 -133.47 -111.88
CA TRP A 508 -85.13 -134.08 -113.00
C TRP A 508 -86.24 -135.03 -112.51
N ILE A 509 -87.17 -135.38 -113.39
CA ILE A 509 -88.39 -136.13 -113.05
C ILE A 509 -88.40 -137.46 -113.80
N LYS A 510 -88.58 -138.59 -113.09
CA LYS A 510 -88.87 -139.91 -113.64
C LYS A 510 -90.39 -140.08 -113.78
N LYS A 511 -90.83 -140.41 -114.99
CA LYS A 511 -92.23 -140.73 -115.32
C LYS A 511 -92.49 -142.22 -115.40
#